data_AF-A0A2A2JZ64-F1
#
_entry.id   AF-A0A2A2JZ64-F1
#
_cell.length_a   1.000
_cell.length_b   1.000
_cell.length_c   1.000
_cell.angle_alpha   90.00
_cell.angle_beta   90.00
_cell.angle_gamma   90.00
#
_symmetry.space_group_name_H-M   'P 1'
#
loop_
_entity.id
_entity.type
_entity.pdbx_description
1 polymer ?
#
loop_
_entity_poly.entity_id
_entity_poly.type
_entity_poly.pdbx_seq_one_letter_code
_entity_poly.pdbx_strand_id
1 'polypeptide(L)'
;MHAASLAKGARTATPAGASPRPAWRRGCTAIMSSAMRGAVKSASDPQAPLPPSARLGWVRAFDTAALPANERYEVWRDGDVANLSTRYETTPEEPFAAAMDWLDLGTLGIGHAVFTSQQWERTRQKAARDDNDDFVISVRHAGAAIFEMDGREAIAPTGSIVIADMARPKHHYSEASISTGMALKRADVERLFPSTRALHGHVVAPEHAALLVSHLALLRGQAEHMPAASGPMLAQTILDLLSVSVAASFAERPVDRDRHERALRVQLRDEIERNLGSPSLTVARLSRSLGVSRSTLYRLLQDEGGVQAYVRTRRLEKVAEALRREGGRGTIAALAERWGFCDAAYLGRAFRETYGMTPGDYHAMHVAHPRL
;
A
#
# COMPACT_ATOMS: atom_id res chain seq x y z
N MET A 1 15.91 62.57 -31.74
CA MET A 1 17.00 61.59 -31.98
C MET A 1 16.32 60.26 -32.32
N HIS A 2 15.97 60.06 -33.60
CA HIS A 2 16.56 59.05 -34.52
C HIS A 2 16.60 57.63 -33.93
N ALA A 3 15.85 56.62 -34.39
CA ALA A 3 15.57 56.04 -35.72
C ALA A 3 16.28 54.67 -35.88
N ALA A 4 15.47 53.63 -36.13
CA ALA A 4 15.58 52.54 -37.12
C ALA A 4 16.89 51.73 -37.38
N SER A 5 16.67 50.43 -37.70
CA SER A 5 17.33 49.58 -38.73
C SER A 5 17.80 48.23 -38.17
N LEU A 6 17.22 47.05 -38.48
CA LEU A 6 17.19 46.25 -39.73
C LEU A 6 18.56 45.87 -40.34
N ALA A 7 18.85 44.55 -40.36
CA ALA A 7 19.39 43.72 -41.46
C ALA A 7 19.64 42.29 -40.90
N LYS A 8 19.06 41.16 -41.32
CA LYS A 8 18.96 40.42 -42.61
C LYS A 8 20.30 39.93 -43.21
N GLY A 9 20.39 38.60 -43.38
CA GLY A 9 21.30 37.86 -44.29
C GLY A 9 22.27 36.93 -43.53
N ALA A 10 22.52 35.67 -43.88
CA ALA A 10 22.17 34.88 -45.06
C ALA A 10 22.29 33.37 -44.76
N ARG A 11 21.60 32.55 -45.56
CA ARG A 11 21.68 31.08 -45.60
C ARG A 11 23.01 30.64 -46.21
N THR A 12 23.59 29.55 -45.72
CA THR A 12 24.35 28.60 -46.55
C THR A 12 24.07 27.17 -46.08
N ALA A 13 24.00 26.27 -47.06
CA ALA A 13 23.56 24.88 -46.95
C ALA A 13 24.70 23.93 -46.52
N THR A 14 24.27 22.75 -46.07
CA THR A 14 25.01 21.53 -45.64
C THR A 14 26.06 21.03 -46.65
N PRO A 15 27.05 20.19 -46.25
CA PRO A 15 26.81 18.74 -46.24
C PRO A 15 27.52 17.91 -45.13
N ALA A 16 26.96 16.73 -44.91
CA ALA A 16 27.49 15.45 -44.41
C ALA A 16 28.90 15.37 -43.78
N GLY A 17 28.98 14.73 -42.61
CA GLY A 17 30.20 14.15 -42.04
C GLY A 17 29.85 13.11 -40.98
N ALA A 18 30.07 11.84 -41.31
CA ALA A 18 29.70 10.67 -40.51
C ALA A 18 30.81 10.25 -39.51
N SER A 19 30.36 9.68 -38.38
CA SER A 19 31.04 8.69 -37.52
C SER A 19 32.24 9.15 -36.66
N PRO A 20 32.66 8.43 -35.58
CA PRO A 20 32.20 7.10 -35.15
C PRO A 20 31.92 6.90 -33.65
N ARG A 21 31.09 5.88 -33.39
CA ARG A 21 30.98 5.16 -32.11
C ARG A 21 32.29 4.40 -31.85
N PRO A 22 32.84 4.39 -30.62
CA PRO A 22 33.90 3.45 -30.29
C PRO A 22 33.35 2.06 -29.98
N ALA A 23 33.90 1.10 -30.69
CA ALA A 23 33.71 -0.33 -30.55
C ALA A 23 34.43 -0.85 -29.30
N TRP A 24 33.69 -1.46 -28.38
CA TRP A 24 34.23 -2.51 -27.50
C TRP A 24 33.13 -3.54 -27.22
N ARG A 25 32.87 -4.39 -28.21
CA ARG A 25 32.28 -5.71 -27.97
C ARG A 25 32.98 -6.72 -28.86
N ARG A 26 33.29 -7.87 -28.25
CA ARG A 26 33.93 -9.10 -28.75
C ARG A 26 35.47 -9.06 -28.67
N GLY A 27 36.16 -9.90 -27.91
CA GLY A 27 35.77 -10.97 -27.02
C GLY A 27 37.04 -11.72 -26.59
N CYS A 28 37.06 -12.26 -25.37
CA CYS A 28 37.87 -13.43 -25.02
C CYS A 28 37.17 -14.20 -23.92
N THR A 29 36.94 -15.47 -24.24
CA THR A 29 36.26 -16.49 -23.46
C THR A 29 37.25 -17.08 -22.45
N ALA A 30 36.77 -17.36 -21.24
CA ALA A 30 37.27 -18.33 -20.26
C ALA A 30 38.69 -18.16 -19.68
N ILE A 31 38.78 -17.93 -18.37
CA ILE A 31 39.19 -18.91 -17.32
C ILE A 31 39.17 -18.19 -15.95
N MET A 32 38.73 -18.92 -14.91
CA MET A 32 38.36 -18.57 -13.51
C MET A 32 36.84 -18.55 -13.34
N SER A 33 36.14 -19.68 -13.48
CA SER A 33 36.21 -20.92 -12.70
C SER A 33 36.06 -20.73 -11.19
N SER A 34 34.82 -20.97 -10.74
CA SER A 34 34.48 -21.79 -9.57
C SER A 34 34.43 -21.20 -8.15
N ALA A 35 34.96 -20.01 -7.84
CA ALA A 35 35.05 -19.58 -6.43
C ALA A 35 33.93 -18.65 -5.89
N MET A 36 33.05 -18.10 -6.73
CA MET A 36 32.03 -17.11 -6.29
C MET A 36 30.56 -17.52 -6.51
N ARG A 37 30.31 -18.75 -6.98
CA ARG A 37 28.95 -19.31 -7.11
C ARG A 37 28.42 -19.96 -5.81
N GLY A 38 29.15 -19.85 -4.72
CA GLY A 38 28.82 -20.47 -3.43
C GLY A 38 28.17 -19.57 -2.37
N ALA A 39 28.01 -18.26 -2.61
CA ALA A 39 27.54 -17.32 -1.59
C ALA A 39 26.22 -16.59 -1.93
N VAL A 40 25.56 -16.95 -3.05
CA VAL A 40 24.27 -16.37 -3.48
C VAL A 40 23.28 -17.48 -3.90
N LYS A 41 23.27 -18.59 -3.14
CA LYS A 41 22.27 -19.66 -3.26
C LYS A 41 21.88 -20.19 -1.88
N SER A 42 21.25 -19.35 -1.07
CA SER A 42 20.25 -19.79 -0.07
C SER A 42 19.38 -18.61 0.36
N ALA A 43 18.69 -17.99 -0.59
CA ALA A 43 17.56 -17.09 -0.29
C ALA A 43 16.48 -17.21 -1.38
N SER A 44 16.37 -18.40 -1.98
CA SER A 44 15.34 -18.75 -2.95
C SER A 44 14.42 -19.81 -2.35
N ASP A 45 13.73 -19.41 -1.26
CA ASP A 45 12.40 -19.89 -0.91
C ASP A 45 11.84 -19.01 0.23
N PRO A 46 10.77 -18.21 0.04
CA PRO A 46 10.06 -17.59 1.15
C PRO A 46 9.27 -18.60 2.02
N GLN A 47 9.31 -19.90 1.72
CA GLN A 47 8.51 -20.93 2.39
C GLN A 47 9.28 -22.16 2.93
N ALA A 48 10.57 -22.06 3.20
CA ALA A 48 11.22 -23.05 4.07
C ALA A 48 11.13 -22.57 5.53
N PRO A 49 10.34 -23.21 6.42
CA PRO A 49 10.32 -22.83 7.82
C PRO A 49 11.73 -23.07 8.39
N LEU A 50 12.38 -21.98 8.80
CA LEU A 50 13.54 -22.05 9.67
C LEU A 50 13.14 -22.92 10.88
N PRO A 51 14.03 -23.81 11.37
CA PRO A 51 13.74 -24.57 12.58
C PRO A 51 13.30 -23.59 13.67
N PRO A 52 12.19 -23.85 14.38
CA PRO A 52 11.64 -22.88 15.31
C PRO A 52 12.71 -22.56 16.37
N SER A 53 13.26 -21.35 16.28
CA SER A 53 14.13 -20.83 17.31
C SER A 53 13.34 -20.80 18.60
N ALA A 54 13.94 -21.23 19.72
CA ALA A 54 13.30 -21.15 21.03
C ALA A 54 13.05 -19.69 21.46
N ARG A 55 13.74 -18.74 20.83
CA ARG A 55 13.71 -17.31 21.15
C ARG A 55 13.45 -16.44 19.93
N LEU A 56 12.90 -15.26 20.17
CA LEU A 56 12.84 -14.21 19.18
C LEU A 56 14.26 -13.74 18.83
N GLY A 57 14.47 -13.29 17.61
CA GLY A 57 15.78 -12.85 17.15
C GLY A 57 15.68 -12.01 15.89
N TRP A 58 16.54 -11.00 15.81
CA TRP A 58 16.65 -10.17 14.61
C TRP A 58 17.53 -10.89 13.60
N VAL A 59 17.02 -11.09 12.39
CA VAL A 59 17.74 -11.69 11.28
C VAL A 59 18.19 -10.60 10.33
N ARG A 60 19.50 -10.49 10.10
CA ARG A 60 20.06 -9.57 9.10
C ARG A 60 19.59 -9.97 7.71
N ALA A 61 18.74 -9.17 7.10
CA ALA A 61 18.30 -9.40 5.73
C ALA A 61 19.30 -8.86 4.72
N PHE A 62 19.92 -7.71 5.01
CA PHE A 62 21.00 -7.18 4.18
C PHE A 62 21.87 -6.19 4.94
N ASP A 63 23.12 -6.08 4.52
CA ASP A 63 24.06 -5.06 4.96
C ASP A 63 24.98 -4.67 3.79
N THR A 64 25.00 -3.40 3.44
CA THR A 64 25.88 -2.91 2.36
C THR A 64 27.27 -2.53 2.85
N ALA A 65 27.54 -2.54 4.16
CA ALA A 65 28.82 -2.11 4.72
C ALA A 65 30.00 -2.92 4.20
N ALA A 66 29.79 -4.22 3.94
CA ALA A 66 30.81 -5.14 3.41
C ALA A 66 31.11 -4.96 1.91
N LEU A 67 30.29 -4.17 1.19
CA LEU A 67 30.44 -3.96 -0.25
C LEU A 67 31.28 -2.71 -0.55
N PRO A 68 32.01 -2.67 -1.69
CA PRO A 68 32.66 -1.46 -2.19
C PRO A 68 31.65 -0.31 -2.34
N ALA A 69 32.03 0.90 -1.93
CA ALA A 69 31.11 2.04 -1.85
C ALA A 69 30.38 2.36 -3.17
N ASN A 70 31.05 2.17 -4.31
CA ASN A 70 30.51 2.40 -5.65
C ASN A 70 29.49 1.34 -6.10
N GLU A 71 29.42 0.18 -5.44
CA GLU A 71 28.53 -0.93 -5.81
C GLU A 71 27.31 -1.04 -4.86
N ARG A 72 27.39 -0.42 -3.66
CA ARG A 72 26.37 -0.57 -2.59
C ARG A 72 24.95 -0.29 -3.07
N TYR A 73 24.74 0.81 -3.79
CA TYR A 73 23.42 1.22 -4.25
C TYR A 73 22.87 0.26 -5.31
N GLU A 74 23.68 -0.10 -6.30
CA GLU A 74 23.27 -1.01 -7.38
C GLU A 74 22.92 -2.39 -6.83
N VAL A 75 23.76 -2.95 -5.95
CA VAL A 75 23.51 -4.25 -5.32
C VAL A 75 22.25 -4.21 -4.43
N TRP A 76 22.05 -3.15 -3.66
CA TRP A 76 20.83 -3.02 -2.85
C TRP A 76 19.57 -2.87 -3.72
N ARG A 77 19.63 -2.04 -4.76
CA ARG A 77 18.52 -1.81 -5.68
C ARG A 77 18.17 -3.10 -6.42
N ASP A 78 19.15 -3.84 -6.91
CA ASP A 78 18.88 -4.99 -7.79
C ASP A 78 18.78 -6.32 -7.02
N GLY A 79 19.20 -6.36 -5.75
CA GLY A 79 19.33 -7.58 -4.93
C GLY A 79 18.03 -8.20 -4.40
N ASP A 80 16.86 -7.83 -4.93
CA ASP A 80 15.52 -8.24 -4.47
C ASP A 80 15.32 -8.18 -2.94
N VAL A 81 15.98 -7.22 -2.31
CA VAL A 81 15.94 -7.05 -0.87
C VAL A 81 14.58 -6.45 -0.50
N ALA A 82 13.70 -7.29 0.06
CA ALA A 82 12.34 -6.95 0.45
C ALA A 82 11.48 -6.33 -0.67
N ASN A 83 11.77 -6.67 -1.93
CA ASN A 83 11.05 -6.14 -3.11
C ASN A 83 11.00 -4.59 -3.15
N LEU A 84 12.00 -3.91 -2.58
CA LEU A 84 11.96 -2.45 -2.49
C LEU A 84 12.09 -1.78 -3.86
N SER A 85 12.97 -2.28 -4.72
CA SER A 85 13.16 -1.75 -6.08
C SER A 85 12.03 -2.08 -7.04
N THR A 86 11.27 -3.16 -6.81
CA THR A 86 10.05 -3.41 -7.57
C THR A 86 8.97 -2.40 -7.18
N ARG A 87 8.90 -2.04 -5.89
CA ARG A 87 7.89 -1.13 -5.32
C ARG A 87 8.20 0.36 -5.47
N TYR A 88 9.47 0.74 -5.54
CA TYR A 88 9.94 2.11 -5.55
C TYR A 88 10.97 2.37 -6.66
N GLU A 89 11.08 3.63 -7.05
CA GLU A 89 12.26 4.23 -7.66
C GLU A 89 12.94 5.04 -6.56
N THR A 90 14.27 4.99 -6.47
CA THR A 90 15.00 5.74 -5.45
C THR A 90 16.23 6.40 -6.05
N THR A 91 16.69 7.46 -5.40
CA THR A 91 17.92 8.18 -5.80
C THR A 91 18.66 8.58 -4.54
N PRO A 92 19.87 8.04 -4.26
CA PRO A 92 20.69 8.47 -3.14
C PRO A 92 21.15 9.92 -3.33
N GLU A 93 21.14 10.70 -2.25
CA GLU A 93 21.65 12.09 -2.24
C GLU A 93 23.08 12.16 -1.68
N GLU A 94 23.59 11.04 -1.18
CA GLU A 94 24.92 10.87 -0.59
C GLU A 94 25.46 9.45 -0.85
N PRO A 95 26.73 9.15 -0.53
CA PRO A 95 27.28 7.81 -0.67
C PRO A 95 26.41 6.76 0.03
N PHE A 96 25.84 5.85 -0.75
CA PHE A 96 24.77 4.98 -0.26
C PHE A 96 25.28 3.99 0.79
N ALA A 97 24.59 3.93 1.92
CA ALA A 97 24.73 2.87 2.90
C ALA A 97 23.37 2.52 3.48
N ALA A 98 23.13 1.22 3.59
CA ALA A 98 21.90 0.68 4.10
C ALA A 98 22.11 -0.68 4.77
N ALA A 99 21.34 -0.92 5.83
CA ALA A 99 21.27 -2.20 6.52
C ALA A 99 19.82 -2.42 7.00
N MET A 100 19.38 -3.68 7.00
CA MET A 100 18.05 -4.03 7.52
C MET A 100 18.07 -5.38 8.23
N ASP A 101 17.37 -5.39 9.36
CA ASP A 101 17.04 -6.58 10.11
C ASP A 101 15.54 -6.84 10.05
N TRP A 102 15.16 -8.11 10.12
CA TRP A 102 13.78 -8.53 10.30
C TRP A 102 13.59 -9.26 11.62
N LEU A 103 12.45 -9.00 12.24
CA LEU A 103 11.95 -9.76 13.36
C LEU A 103 10.58 -10.30 12.98
N ASP A 104 10.42 -11.62 13.04
CA ASP A 104 9.14 -12.29 12.87
C ASP A 104 8.48 -12.51 14.23
N LEU A 105 7.29 -11.95 14.42
CA LEU A 105 6.45 -12.13 15.60
C LEU A 105 5.30 -13.12 15.36
N GLY A 106 5.35 -13.89 14.27
CA GLY A 106 4.35 -14.86 13.85
C GLY A 106 3.21 -14.23 13.05
N THR A 107 2.47 -13.30 13.65
CA THR A 107 1.36 -12.59 12.96
C THR A 107 1.75 -11.24 12.38
N LEU A 108 2.96 -10.76 12.70
CA LEU A 108 3.49 -9.47 12.24
C LEU A 108 4.99 -9.57 12.00
N GLY A 109 5.43 -9.19 10.81
CA GLY A 109 6.84 -8.99 10.49
C GLY A 109 7.23 -7.54 10.70
N ILE A 110 8.38 -7.31 11.36
CA ILE A 110 8.91 -5.98 11.63
C ILE A 110 10.31 -5.86 11.01
N GLY A 111 10.50 -4.88 10.15
CA GLY A 111 11.79 -4.49 9.61
C GLY A 111 12.39 -3.35 10.43
N HIS A 112 13.66 -3.46 10.83
CA HIS A 112 14.43 -2.34 11.35
C HIS A 112 15.49 -1.97 10.32
N ALA A 113 15.46 -0.73 9.84
CA ALA A 113 16.32 -0.30 8.75
C ALA A 113 17.08 0.98 9.07
N VAL A 114 18.33 1.00 8.61
CA VAL A 114 19.20 2.17 8.59
C VAL A 114 19.47 2.49 7.13
N PHE A 115 19.26 3.75 6.75
CA PHE A 115 19.48 4.22 5.39
C PHE A 115 20.15 5.59 5.40
N THR A 116 21.04 5.82 4.45
CA THR A 116 21.51 7.16 4.06
C THR A 116 20.39 7.98 3.42
N SER A 117 20.61 9.28 3.27
CA SER A 117 19.64 10.19 2.64
C SER A 117 19.35 9.78 1.19
N GLN A 118 18.06 9.79 0.82
CA GLN A 118 17.63 9.41 -0.51
C GLN A 118 16.21 9.91 -0.83
N GLN A 119 15.95 10.12 -2.12
CA GLN A 119 14.62 10.28 -2.67
C GLN A 119 13.96 8.92 -2.88
N TRP A 120 12.65 8.89 -2.69
CA TRP A 120 11.80 7.73 -2.89
C TRP A 120 10.56 8.12 -3.67
N GLU A 121 10.30 7.38 -4.74
CA GLU A 121 9.13 7.55 -5.56
C GLU A 121 8.41 6.22 -5.75
N ARG A 122 7.12 6.20 -5.48
CA ARG A 122 6.22 5.16 -5.96
C ARG A 122 5.33 5.78 -7.02
N THR A 123 5.65 5.47 -8.27
CA THR A 123 4.89 5.96 -9.43
C THR A 123 3.51 5.31 -9.49
N ARG A 124 2.56 5.97 -10.17
CA ARG A 124 1.24 5.39 -10.46
C ARG A 124 1.35 4.07 -11.22
N GLN A 125 2.36 3.94 -12.10
CA GLN A 125 2.59 2.74 -12.88
C GLN A 125 3.01 1.55 -12.00
N LYS A 126 3.90 1.77 -11.02
CA LYS A 126 4.28 0.73 -10.05
C LYS A 126 3.09 0.36 -9.16
N ALA A 127 2.36 1.35 -8.65
CA ALA A 127 1.18 1.13 -7.81
C ALA A 127 0.08 0.31 -8.51
N ALA A 128 -0.08 0.43 -9.82
CA ALA A 128 -1.08 -0.31 -10.59
C ALA A 128 -0.64 -1.73 -11.01
N ARG A 129 0.65 -2.07 -10.90
CA ARG A 129 1.22 -3.30 -11.51
C ARG A 129 1.51 -4.42 -10.51
N ASP A 130 1.81 -4.10 -9.27
CA ASP A 130 2.30 -5.08 -8.29
C ASP A 130 1.20 -5.68 -7.40
N ASP A 131 -0.06 -5.29 -7.60
CA ASP A 131 -1.25 -5.69 -6.80
C ASP A 131 -1.05 -5.53 -5.28
N ASN A 132 -0.10 -4.67 -4.89
CA ASN A 132 0.26 -4.47 -3.49
C ASN A 132 -0.56 -3.33 -2.91
N ASP A 133 -1.58 -3.72 -2.15
CA ASP A 133 -2.49 -2.80 -1.48
C ASP A 133 -2.25 -2.71 0.05
N ASP A 134 -1.13 -3.25 0.52
CA ASP A 134 -0.73 -3.21 1.93
C ASP A 134 -0.54 -1.75 2.41
N PHE A 135 -0.74 -1.53 3.71
CA PHE A 135 -0.32 -0.29 4.36
C PHE A 135 1.06 -0.49 4.97
N VAL A 136 1.98 0.40 4.61
CA VAL A 136 3.28 0.49 5.27
C VAL A 136 3.18 1.50 6.40
N ILE A 137 3.49 1.04 7.61
CA ILE A 137 3.60 1.86 8.81
C ILE A 137 5.10 2.02 9.10
N SER A 138 5.57 3.25 9.05
CA SER A 138 6.98 3.59 9.27
C SER A 138 7.12 4.42 10.53
N VAL A 139 7.72 3.83 11.56
CA VAL A 139 8.08 4.51 12.82
C VAL A 139 9.50 5.04 12.70
N ARG A 140 9.69 6.34 12.93
CA ARG A 140 10.98 7.00 12.74
C ARG A 140 11.72 7.17 14.07
N HIS A 141 12.90 6.58 14.19
CA HIS A 141 13.74 6.67 15.39
C HIS A 141 14.83 7.74 15.28
N ALA A 142 15.26 8.08 14.04
CA ALA A 142 16.19 9.16 13.76
C ALA A 142 15.98 9.73 12.35
N GLY A 143 16.44 10.97 12.14
CA GLY A 143 16.29 11.73 10.90
C GLY A 143 14.88 12.29 10.71
N ALA A 144 14.67 13.01 9.60
CA ALA A 144 13.36 13.47 9.17
C ALA A 144 13.03 13.02 7.74
N ALA A 145 11.75 13.13 7.38
CA ALA A 145 11.32 13.00 5.99
C ALA A 145 10.33 14.11 5.63
N ILE A 146 10.36 14.50 4.36
CA ILE A 146 9.41 15.42 3.76
C ILE A 146 8.73 14.66 2.63
N PHE A 147 7.41 14.69 2.59
CA PHE A 147 6.69 13.91 1.59
C PHE A 147 5.49 14.66 1.05
N GLU A 148 5.12 14.28 -0.17
CA GLU A 148 3.87 14.65 -0.80
C GLU A 148 3.07 13.37 -1.09
N MET A 149 1.88 13.28 -0.48
CA MET A 149 0.97 12.15 -0.63
C MET A 149 -0.44 12.70 -0.86
N ASP A 150 -1.02 12.43 -2.03
CA ASP A 150 -2.30 13.01 -2.49
C ASP A 150 -2.36 14.55 -2.44
N GLY A 151 -1.29 15.23 -2.80
CA GLY A 151 -1.22 16.69 -2.74
C GLY A 151 -1.21 17.24 -1.30
N ARG A 152 -0.95 16.39 -0.30
CA ARG A 152 -0.64 16.81 1.07
C ARG A 152 0.86 16.74 1.27
N GLU A 153 1.45 17.91 1.49
CA GLU A 153 2.82 18.02 1.97
C GLU A 153 2.84 17.91 3.50
N ALA A 154 3.77 17.11 4.02
CA ALA A 154 3.99 17.00 5.45
C ALA A 154 5.45 16.71 5.77
N ILE A 155 5.83 17.07 6.99
CA ILE A 155 7.13 16.73 7.57
C ILE A 155 6.89 15.65 8.63
N ALA A 156 7.68 14.59 8.57
CA ALA A 156 7.74 13.53 9.56
C ALA A 156 9.05 13.64 10.34
N PRO A 157 9.07 14.29 11.52
CA PRO A 157 10.27 14.41 12.33
C PRO A 157 10.63 13.08 13.01
N THR A 158 11.79 13.03 13.65
CA THR A 158 12.14 11.96 14.60
C THR A 158 11.03 11.73 15.61
N GLY A 159 10.72 10.46 15.89
CA GLY A 159 9.66 10.05 16.82
C GLY A 159 8.26 9.99 16.22
N SER A 160 8.08 10.35 14.95
CA SER A 160 6.77 10.28 14.29
C SER A 160 6.49 8.91 13.67
N ILE A 161 5.22 8.67 13.33
CA ILE A 161 4.77 7.54 12.51
C ILE A 161 4.22 8.08 11.20
N VAL A 162 4.63 7.49 10.08
CA VAL A 162 4.06 7.76 8.76
C VAL A 162 3.30 6.54 8.28
N ILE A 163 2.07 6.74 7.83
CA ILE A 163 1.24 5.69 7.26
C ILE A 163 1.10 5.91 5.76
N ALA A 164 1.38 4.87 4.98
CA ALA A 164 1.29 4.93 3.52
C ALA A 164 0.57 3.72 2.94
N ASP A 165 -0.54 3.97 2.27
CA ASP A 165 -1.22 3.01 1.40
C ASP A 165 -0.37 2.72 0.15
N MET A 166 0.02 1.47 -0.07
CA MET A 166 0.83 1.05 -1.22
C MET A 166 0.03 0.94 -2.52
N ALA A 167 -1.30 0.97 -2.50
CA ALA A 167 -2.10 1.05 -3.72
C ALA A 167 -2.04 2.44 -4.39
N ARG A 168 -1.33 3.40 -3.78
CA ARG A 168 -1.35 4.81 -4.16
C ARG A 168 0.05 5.36 -4.44
N PRO A 169 0.17 6.31 -5.38
CA PRO A 169 1.44 6.95 -5.66
C PRO A 169 1.89 7.81 -4.49
N LYS A 170 3.20 7.94 -4.31
CA LYS A 170 3.78 8.85 -3.31
C LYS A 170 5.19 9.24 -3.71
N HIS A 171 5.60 10.44 -3.33
CA HIS A 171 6.96 10.91 -3.46
C HIS A 171 7.43 11.42 -2.10
N HIS A 172 8.64 11.06 -1.69
CA HIS A 172 9.22 11.60 -0.47
C HIS A 172 10.74 11.63 -0.50
N TYR A 173 11.26 12.66 0.14
CA TYR A 173 12.65 12.76 0.56
C TYR A 173 12.76 12.22 1.99
N SER A 174 13.75 11.37 2.24
CA SER A 174 14.16 11.02 3.59
C SER A 174 15.62 11.41 3.80
N GLU A 175 15.90 12.08 4.90
CA GLU A 175 17.26 12.21 5.41
C GLU A 175 17.83 10.83 5.79
N ALA A 176 19.12 10.80 6.11
CA ALA A 176 19.75 9.67 6.76
C ALA A 176 18.94 9.32 8.03
N SER A 177 18.48 8.07 8.12
CA SER A 177 17.44 7.70 9.05
C SER A 177 17.59 6.30 9.62
N ILE A 178 17.00 6.14 10.81
CA ILE A 178 16.77 4.86 11.46
C ILE A 178 15.27 4.72 11.61
N SER A 179 14.70 3.63 11.11
CA SER A 179 13.26 3.43 11.12
C SER A 179 12.88 1.97 11.39
N THR A 180 11.68 1.80 11.91
CA THR A 180 11.02 0.50 11.99
C THR A 180 9.82 0.51 11.06
N GLY A 181 9.82 -0.40 10.09
CA GLY A 181 8.73 -0.58 9.13
C GLY A 181 7.94 -1.86 9.41
N MET A 182 6.62 -1.78 9.25
CA MET A 182 5.76 -2.96 9.22
C MET A 182 4.74 -2.82 8.09
N ALA A 183 4.41 -3.93 7.43
CA ALA A 183 3.39 -3.98 6.39
C ALA A 183 2.15 -4.67 6.95
N LEU A 184 1.01 -3.99 6.87
CA LEU A 184 -0.28 -4.50 7.31
C LEU A 184 -1.17 -4.74 6.09
N LYS A 185 -1.87 -5.88 6.07
CA LYS A 185 -2.85 -6.15 5.02
C LYS A 185 -4.00 -5.15 5.12
N ARG A 186 -4.53 -4.71 3.98
CA ARG A 186 -5.67 -3.77 3.93
C ARG A 186 -6.81 -4.21 4.84
N ALA A 187 -7.17 -5.49 4.81
CA ALA A 187 -8.22 -6.06 5.64
C ALA A 187 -7.98 -5.89 7.15
N ASP A 188 -6.73 -5.95 7.61
CA ASP A 188 -6.39 -5.75 9.02
C ASP A 188 -6.44 -4.27 9.39
N VAL A 189 -5.99 -3.39 8.51
CA VAL A 189 -6.09 -1.93 8.68
C VAL A 189 -7.56 -1.50 8.73
N GLU A 190 -8.43 -2.07 7.89
CA GLU A 190 -9.88 -1.82 7.89
C GLU A 190 -10.57 -2.31 9.17
N ARG A 191 -10.02 -3.33 9.84
CA ARG A 191 -10.50 -3.76 11.17
C ARG A 191 -10.00 -2.84 12.28
N LEU A 192 -8.74 -2.40 12.20
CA LEU A 192 -8.09 -1.56 13.23
C LEU A 192 -8.58 -0.12 13.19
N PHE A 193 -8.88 0.40 12.00
CA PHE A 193 -9.20 1.81 11.79
C PHE A 193 -10.55 2.00 11.08
N PRO A 194 -11.41 2.94 11.53
CA PRO A 194 -12.71 3.19 10.91
C PRO A 194 -12.65 3.67 9.44
N SER A 195 -11.51 4.20 8.99
CA SER A 195 -11.32 4.69 7.63
C SER A 195 -9.86 4.59 7.22
N THR A 196 -9.60 3.89 6.11
CA THR A 196 -8.27 3.74 5.50
C THR A 196 -7.89 4.94 4.64
N ARG A 197 -8.88 5.66 4.09
CA ARG A 197 -8.65 6.80 3.17
C ARG A 197 -7.87 7.94 3.83
N ALA A 198 -8.12 8.20 5.11
CA ALA A 198 -7.46 9.27 5.84
C ALA A 198 -6.03 8.91 6.29
N LEU A 199 -5.61 7.66 6.11
CA LEU A 199 -4.34 7.15 6.61
C LEU A 199 -3.17 7.37 5.65
N HIS A 200 -3.39 7.33 4.33
CA HIS A 200 -2.30 7.58 3.38
C HIS A 200 -1.78 9.02 3.53
N GLY A 201 -0.49 9.16 3.83
CA GLY A 201 0.15 10.44 4.13
C GLY A 201 -0.15 10.99 5.52
N HIS A 202 -0.79 10.21 6.40
CA HIS A 202 -1.00 10.64 7.78
C HIS A 202 0.31 10.55 8.57
N VAL A 203 0.70 11.67 9.17
CA VAL A 203 1.76 11.74 10.19
C VAL A 203 1.11 11.72 11.56
N VAL A 204 1.45 10.74 12.37
CA VAL A 204 1.21 10.78 13.82
C VAL A 204 2.39 11.50 14.46
N ALA A 205 2.09 12.61 15.15
CA ALA A 205 3.10 13.44 15.77
C ALA A 205 3.80 12.71 16.94
N PRO A 206 5.05 13.09 17.30
CA PRO A 206 5.83 12.39 18.31
C PRO A 206 5.13 12.22 19.65
N GLU A 207 4.36 13.20 20.10
CA GLU A 207 3.60 13.18 21.34
C GLU A 207 2.55 12.05 21.39
N HIS A 208 1.94 11.71 20.25
CA HIS A 208 0.96 10.62 20.15
C HIS A 208 1.62 9.28 19.84
N ALA A 209 2.78 9.30 19.18
CA ALA A 209 3.55 8.11 18.80
C ALA A 209 4.48 7.56 19.89
N ALA A 210 4.77 8.35 20.93
CA ALA A 210 5.82 8.09 21.91
C ALA A 210 5.78 6.69 22.54
N LEU A 211 4.59 6.16 22.84
CA LEU A 211 4.45 4.83 23.44
C LEU A 211 4.89 3.71 22.48
N LEU A 212 4.45 3.76 21.22
CA LEU A 212 4.85 2.78 20.21
C LEU A 212 6.35 2.87 19.91
N VAL A 213 6.87 4.09 19.74
CA VAL A 213 8.30 4.34 19.51
C VAL A 213 9.14 3.72 20.62
N SER A 214 8.77 4.00 21.88
CA SER A 214 9.47 3.49 23.07
C SER A 214 9.40 1.96 23.14
N HIS A 215 8.23 1.38 22.87
CA HIS A 215 8.05 -0.06 22.89
C HIS A 215 8.91 -0.76 21.82
N LEU A 216 8.96 -0.23 20.60
CA LEU A 216 9.79 -0.78 19.52
C LEU A 216 11.29 -0.65 19.82
N ALA A 217 11.72 0.47 20.44
CA ALA A 217 13.10 0.64 20.88
C ALA A 217 13.50 -0.38 21.97
N LEU A 218 12.61 -0.66 22.93
CA LEU A 218 12.83 -1.71 23.93
C LEU A 218 12.86 -3.10 23.30
N LEU A 219 11.91 -3.41 22.43
CA LEU A 219 11.87 -4.70 21.72
C LEU A 219 13.15 -4.94 20.92
N ARG A 220 13.69 -3.89 20.29
CA ARG A 220 14.96 -3.97 19.55
C ARG A 220 16.11 -4.49 20.42
N GLY A 221 16.22 -4.07 21.67
CA GLY A 221 17.27 -4.51 22.59
C GLY A 221 16.97 -5.78 23.37
N GLN A 222 15.70 -6.20 23.47
CA GLN A 222 15.28 -7.27 24.38
C GLN A 222 14.77 -8.54 23.68
N ALA A 223 14.53 -8.53 22.36
CA ALA A 223 13.95 -9.66 21.63
C ALA A 223 14.67 -10.99 21.89
N GLU A 224 16.00 -11.02 21.89
CA GLU A 224 16.81 -12.25 22.09
C GLU A 224 16.69 -12.89 23.48
N HIS A 225 16.11 -12.18 24.44
CA HIS A 225 15.84 -12.70 25.78
C HIS A 225 14.42 -13.27 25.91
N MET A 226 13.57 -13.08 24.89
CA MET A 226 12.17 -13.48 24.92
C MET A 226 11.95 -14.82 24.21
N PRO A 227 11.10 -15.71 24.75
CA PRO A 227 10.68 -16.91 24.05
C PRO A 227 9.98 -16.57 22.73
N ALA A 228 10.19 -17.37 21.68
CA ALA A 228 9.52 -17.17 20.39
C ALA A 228 7.98 -17.20 20.52
N ALA A 229 7.46 -17.99 21.47
CA ALA A 229 6.04 -18.07 21.78
C ALA A 229 5.41 -16.73 22.24
N SER A 230 6.22 -15.75 22.68
CA SER A 230 5.73 -14.41 23.03
C SER A 230 5.43 -13.53 21.81
N GLY A 231 5.88 -13.92 20.62
CA GLY A 231 5.75 -13.16 19.37
C GLY A 231 4.33 -12.66 19.10
N PRO A 232 3.31 -13.54 19.01
CA PRO A 232 1.95 -13.11 18.68
C PRO A 232 1.36 -12.10 19.68
N MET A 233 1.69 -12.21 20.96
CA MET A 233 1.23 -11.26 21.98
C MET A 233 1.94 -9.90 21.85
N LEU A 234 3.23 -9.90 21.51
CA LEU A 234 3.96 -8.67 21.19
C LEU A 234 3.43 -8.00 19.92
N ALA A 235 3.13 -8.79 18.88
CA ALA A 235 2.51 -8.29 17.66
C ALA A 235 1.18 -7.59 17.97
N GLN A 236 0.31 -8.20 18.77
CA GLN A 236 -0.95 -7.57 19.18
C GLN A 236 -0.71 -6.29 19.98
N THR A 237 0.24 -6.30 20.92
CA THR A 237 0.59 -5.11 21.72
C THR A 237 1.05 -3.95 20.82
N ILE A 238 1.84 -4.23 19.80
CA ILE A 238 2.31 -3.24 18.82
C ILE A 238 1.14 -2.66 18.03
N LEU A 239 0.22 -3.50 17.57
CA LEU A 239 -0.98 -3.06 16.86
C LEU A 239 -1.90 -2.23 17.76
N ASP A 240 -2.07 -2.61 19.03
CA ASP A 240 -2.87 -1.85 19.99
C ASP A 240 -2.26 -0.46 20.26
N LEU A 241 -0.94 -0.39 20.46
CA LEU A 241 -0.23 0.89 20.61
C LEU A 241 -0.34 1.75 19.36
N LEU A 242 -0.22 1.15 18.17
CA LEU A 242 -0.43 1.85 16.90
C LEU A 242 -1.86 2.41 16.82
N SER A 243 -2.86 1.61 17.18
CA SER A 243 -4.27 2.03 17.19
C SER A 243 -4.51 3.19 18.13
N VAL A 244 -3.93 3.17 19.34
CA VAL A 244 -4.00 4.27 20.30
C VAL A 244 -3.34 5.54 19.73
N SER A 245 -2.13 5.42 19.19
CA SER A 245 -1.38 6.55 18.61
C SER A 245 -2.13 7.24 17.48
N VAL A 246 -2.71 6.46 16.56
CA VAL A 246 -3.50 6.99 15.44
C VAL A 246 -4.81 7.62 15.94
N ALA A 247 -5.51 6.95 16.87
CA ALA A 247 -6.76 7.46 17.42
C ALA A 247 -6.56 8.82 18.14
N ALA A 248 -5.50 8.95 18.94
CA ALA A 248 -5.14 10.19 19.62
C ALA A 248 -4.86 11.33 18.62
N SER A 249 -4.09 11.05 17.56
CA SER A 249 -3.78 12.04 16.52
C SER A 249 -5.02 12.57 15.79
N PHE A 250 -6.06 11.74 15.61
CA PHE A 250 -7.33 12.19 15.05
C PHE A 250 -8.25 12.89 16.06
N ALA A 251 -8.07 12.68 17.36
CA ALA A 251 -8.92 13.27 18.41
C ALA A 251 -8.61 14.75 18.66
N GLU A 252 -7.39 15.21 18.39
CA GLU A 252 -6.98 16.62 18.56
C GLU A 252 -7.24 17.48 17.31
N ARG A 253 -7.70 16.88 16.21
CA ARG A 253 -8.25 17.63 15.06
C ARG A 253 -9.62 18.18 15.44
N PRO A 254 -9.97 19.44 15.10
CA PRO A 254 -11.21 20.08 15.56
C PRO A 254 -12.43 19.15 15.42
N VAL A 255 -13.05 18.87 16.57
CA VAL A 255 -13.61 17.56 16.94
C VAL A 255 -15.01 17.25 16.37
N ASP A 256 -15.76 18.22 15.84
CA ASP A 256 -17.22 18.02 15.79
C ASP A 256 -17.77 17.37 14.50
N ARG A 257 -17.21 17.70 13.33
CA ARG A 257 -17.82 17.26 12.05
C ARG A 257 -17.32 15.89 11.60
N ASP A 258 -16.02 15.63 11.69
CA ASP A 258 -15.45 14.41 11.11
C ASP A 258 -15.75 13.15 11.92
N ARG A 259 -15.84 13.23 13.26
CA ARG A 259 -16.17 12.06 14.11
C ARG A 259 -17.63 11.63 13.92
N HIS A 260 -18.54 12.60 13.92
CA HIS A 260 -19.96 12.35 13.68
C HIS A 260 -20.19 11.76 12.29
N GLU A 261 -19.54 12.32 11.26
CA GLU A 261 -19.65 11.79 9.90
C GLU A 261 -19.02 10.42 9.72
N ARG A 262 -17.92 10.12 10.41
CA ARG A 262 -17.36 8.76 10.44
C ARG A 262 -18.34 7.76 11.03
N ALA A 263 -18.93 8.07 12.19
CA ALA A 263 -19.93 7.21 12.83
C ALA A 263 -21.17 7.02 11.93
N LEU A 264 -21.67 8.10 11.32
CA LEU A 264 -22.79 8.05 10.39
C LEU A 264 -22.47 7.23 9.13
N ARG A 265 -21.23 7.28 8.63
CA ARG A 265 -20.81 6.51 7.44
C ARG A 265 -20.82 5.01 7.73
N VAL A 266 -20.32 4.59 8.90
CA VAL A 266 -20.38 3.18 9.33
C VAL A 266 -21.83 2.72 9.45
N GLN A 267 -22.66 3.47 10.17
CA GLN A 267 -24.08 3.14 10.34
C GLN A 267 -24.84 3.08 8.99
N LEU A 268 -24.51 3.99 8.06
CA LEU A 268 -25.09 4.01 6.72
C LEU A 268 -24.72 2.74 5.92
N ARG A 269 -23.46 2.31 5.97
CA ARG A 269 -23.00 1.09 5.29
C ARG A 269 -23.65 -0.16 5.89
N ASP A 270 -23.75 -0.24 7.22
CA ASP A 270 -24.42 -1.34 7.91
C ASP A 270 -25.92 -1.42 7.55
N GLU A 271 -26.61 -0.27 7.52
CA GLU A 271 -28.03 -0.22 7.14
C GLU A 271 -28.24 -0.62 5.67
N ILE A 272 -27.34 -0.22 4.78
CA ILE A 272 -27.35 -0.65 3.38
C ILE A 272 -27.15 -2.17 3.28
N GLU A 273 -26.17 -2.73 3.99
CA GLU A 273 -25.86 -4.17 3.93
C GLU A 273 -27.03 -5.03 4.43
N ARG A 274 -27.64 -4.64 5.56
CA ARG A 274 -28.81 -5.35 6.12
C ARG A 274 -30.03 -5.36 5.21
N ASN A 275 -30.15 -4.36 4.33
CA ASN A 275 -31.34 -4.15 3.49
C ASN A 275 -31.03 -4.26 1.99
N LEU A 276 -29.89 -4.82 1.61
CA LEU A 276 -29.34 -4.71 0.25
C LEU A 276 -30.30 -5.22 -0.84
N GLY A 277 -30.97 -6.35 -0.58
CA GLY A 277 -31.98 -6.95 -1.46
C GLY A 277 -33.37 -6.33 -1.36
N SER A 278 -33.61 -5.42 -0.43
CA SER A 278 -34.94 -4.83 -0.24
C SER A 278 -35.22 -3.77 -1.31
N PRO A 279 -36.36 -3.84 -2.03
CA PRO A 279 -36.79 -2.77 -2.95
C PRO A 279 -37.05 -1.44 -2.23
N SER A 280 -37.31 -1.50 -0.92
CA SER A 280 -37.55 -0.33 -0.08
C SER A 280 -36.28 0.41 0.36
N LEU A 281 -35.09 -0.09 -0.03
CA LEU A 281 -33.80 0.58 0.20
C LEU A 281 -33.68 1.84 -0.66
N THR A 282 -34.20 2.94 -0.14
CA THR A 282 -34.21 4.25 -0.79
C THR A 282 -33.43 5.28 0.02
N VAL A 283 -32.94 6.32 -0.65
CA VAL A 283 -32.25 7.45 0.03
C VAL A 283 -33.15 8.08 1.09
N ALA A 284 -34.46 8.17 0.83
CA ALA A 284 -35.42 8.71 1.78
C ALA A 284 -35.53 7.84 3.05
N ARG A 285 -35.53 6.50 2.90
CA ARG A 285 -35.56 5.57 4.04
C ARG A 285 -34.26 5.64 4.84
N LEU A 286 -33.11 5.65 4.16
CA LEU A 286 -31.81 5.73 4.81
C LEU A 286 -31.65 7.06 5.59
N SER A 287 -31.98 8.20 4.96
CA SER A 287 -31.99 9.51 5.62
C SER A 287 -32.84 9.52 6.89
N ARG A 288 -34.04 8.93 6.85
CA ARG A 288 -34.94 8.85 8.00
C ARG A 288 -34.37 7.94 9.10
N SER A 289 -33.82 6.80 8.74
CA SER A 289 -33.24 5.83 9.68
C SER A 289 -32.04 6.38 10.42
N LEU A 290 -31.23 7.20 9.77
CA LEU A 290 -30.00 7.78 10.31
C LEU A 290 -30.22 9.17 10.93
N GLY A 291 -31.42 9.75 10.80
CA GLY A 291 -31.72 11.10 11.28
C GLY A 291 -30.96 12.20 10.54
N VAL A 292 -30.59 12.00 9.27
CA VAL A 292 -29.77 12.94 8.48
C VAL A 292 -30.49 13.43 7.22
N SER A 293 -30.13 14.62 6.74
CA SER A 293 -30.62 15.14 5.46
C SER A 293 -30.12 14.29 4.28
N ARG A 294 -30.81 14.39 3.14
CA ARG A 294 -30.36 13.76 1.88
C ARG A 294 -29.00 14.29 1.43
N SER A 295 -28.75 15.59 1.60
CA SER A 295 -27.47 16.21 1.24
C SER A 295 -26.31 15.65 2.07
N THR A 296 -26.51 15.45 3.37
CA THR A 296 -25.52 14.78 4.23
C THR A 296 -25.28 13.35 3.78
N LEU A 297 -26.33 12.60 3.42
CA LEU A 297 -26.19 11.22 2.95
C LEU A 297 -25.39 11.11 1.65
N TYR A 298 -25.68 11.97 0.67
CA TYR A 298 -24.88 12.04 -0.56
C TYR A 298 -23.42 12.42 -0.28
N ARG A 299 -23.20 13.35 0.64
CA ARG A 299 -21.86 13.78 1.05
C ARG A 299 -21.07 12.67 1.75
N LEU A 300 -21.74 11.86 2.59
CA LEU A 300 -21.12 10.73 3.29
C LEU A 300 -20.59 9.65 2.34
N LEU A 301 -21.22 9.46 1.19
CA LEU A 301 -20.80 8.47 0.17
C LEU A 301 -20.29 9.14 -1.12
N GLN A 302 -20.01 10.45 -1.11
CA GLN A 302 -19.62 11.19 -2.32
C GLN A 302 -18.35 10.61 -2.93
N ASP A 303 -17.41 10.24 -2.06
CA ASP A 303 -16.14 9.59 -2.40
C ASP A 303 -16.28 8.18 -2.99
N GLU A 304 -17.46 7.56 -2.84
CA GLU A 304 -17.80 6.21 -3.34
C GLU A 304 -18.74 6.30 -4.56
N GLY A 305 -18.80 7.46 -5.23
CA GLY A 305 -19.69 7.71 -6.36
C GLY A 305 -21.14 8.01 -5.96
N GLY A 306 -21.39 8.21 -4.67
CA GLY A 306 -22.70 8.46 -4.09
C GLY A 306 -23.47 7.19 -3.71
N VAL A 307 -24.55 7.36 -2.95
CA VAL A 307 -25.34 6.26 -2.38
C VAL A 307 -25.86 5.26 -3.41
N GLN A 308 -26.27 5.72 -4.60
CA GLN A 308 -26.80 4.84 -5.65
C GLN A 308 -25.70 3.96 -6.26
N ALA A 309 -24.53 4.54 -6.52
CA ALA A 309 -23.39 3.80 -7.04
C ALA A 309 -22.91 2.77 -6.02
N TYR A 310 -22.80 3.16 -4.74
CA TYR A 310 -22.42 2.26 -3.66
C TYR A 310 -23.37 1.06 -3.53
N VAL A 311 -24.69 1.29 -3.47
CA VAL A 311 -25.68 0.22 -3.40
C VAL A 311 -25.58 -0.72 -4.61
N ARG A 312 -25.43 -0.16 -5.83
CA ARG A 312 -25.28 -0.96 -7.05
C ARG A 312 -24.05 -1.86 -6.99
N THR A 313 -22.90 -1.31 -6.59
CA THR A 313 -21.65 -2.08 -6.46
C THR A 313 -21.79 -3.22 -5.46
N ARG A 314 -22.29 -2.94 -4.26
CA ARG A 314 -22.50 -3.99 -3.23
C ARG A 314 -23.47 -5.07 -3.71
N ARG A 315 -24.54 -4.72 -4.43
CA ARG A 315 -25.48 -5.69 -5.01
C ARG A 315 -24.81 -6.60 -6.05
N LEU A 316 -23.97 -6.02 -6.92
CA LEU A 316 -23.21 -6.77 -7.91
C LEU A 316 -22.21 -7.74 -7.25
N GLU A 317 -21.54 -7.33 -6.19
CA GLU A 317 -20.65 -8.21 -5.40
C GLU A 317 -21.39 -9.40 -4.81
N LYS A 318 -22.59 -9.20 -4.25
CA LYS A 318 -23.43 -10.29 -3.73
C LYS A 318 -23.90 -11.25 -4.82
N VAL A 319 -24.24 -10.73 -6.00
CA VAL A 319 -24.54 -11.58 -7.16
C VAL A 319 -23.31 -12.40 -7.56
N ALA A 320 -22.14 -11.79 -7.66
CA ALA A 320 -20.90 -12.49 -7.99
C ALA A 320 -20.54 -13.57 -6.95
N GLU A 321 -20.75 -13.29 -5.66
CA GLU A 321 -20.60 -14.28 -4.58
C GLU A 321 -21.58 -15.45 -4.73
N ALA A 322 -22.86 -15.17 -4.99
CA ALA A 322 -23.89 -16.18 -5.18
C ALA A 322 -23.59 -17.07 -6.40
N LEU A 323 -23.17 -16.48 -7.53
CA LEU A 323 -22.77 -17.22 -8.73
C LEU A 323 -21.57 -18.15 -8.47
N ARG A 324 -20.63 -17.76 -7.60
CA ARG A 324 -19.50 -18.61 -7.20
C ARG A 324 -19.90 -19.74 -6.25
N ARG A 325 -20.76 -19.47 -5.26
CA ARG A 325 -21.07 -20.41 -4.17
C ARG A 325 -22.24 -21.35 -4.46
N GLU A 326 -23.28 -20.90 -5.18
CA GLU A 326 -24.56 -21.63 -5.25
C GLU A 326 -24.65 -22.62 -6.44
N GLY A 327 -23.59 -22.80 -7.22
CA GLY A 327 -23.59 -23.77 -8.33
C GLY A 327 -24.71 -23.56 -9.36
N GLY A 328 -25.28 -22.36 -9.43
CA GLY A 328 -26.35 -22.02 -10.39
C GLY A 328 -27.77 -22.45 -9.99
N ARG A 329 -28.05 -22.74 -8.72
CA ARG A 329 -29.41 -23.14 -8.28
C ARG A 329 -30.47 -22.03 -8.41
N GLY A 330 -30.08 -20.79 -8.70
CA GLY A 330 -30.98 -19.69 -9.03
C GLY A 330 -30.79 -19.22 -10.47
N THR A 331 -31.87 -18.95 -11.18
CA THR A 331 -31.80 -18.26 -12.48
C THR A 331 -31.20 -16.86 -12.28
N ILE A 332 -30.58 -16.29 -13.31
CA ILE A 332 -30.11 -14.88 -13.27
C ILE A 332 -31.26 -13.93 -12.90
N ALA A 333 -32.49 -14.25 -13.29
CA ALA A 333 -33.70 -13.53 -12.87
C ALA A 333 -33.95 -13.61 -11.36
N ALA A 334 -33.82 -14.80 -10.74
CA ALA A 334 -33.97 -14.97 -9.30
C ALA A 334 -32.89 -14.23 -8.50
N LEU A 335 -31.65 -14.17 -9.01
CA LEU A 335 -30.58 -13.38 -8.40
C LEU A 335 -30.80 -11.87 -8.54
N ALA A 336 -31.31 -11.44 -9.70
CA ALA A 336 -31.69 -10.05 -9.90
C ALA A 336 -32.75 -9.63 -8.88
N GLU A 337 -33.81 -10.43 -8.71
CA GLU A 337 -34.88 -10.17 -7.74
C GLU A 337 -34.35 -10.18 -6.30
N ARG A 338 -33.60 -11.22 -5.91
CA ARG A 338 -33.06 -11.36 -4.55
C ARG A 338 -32.22 -10.17 -4.11
N TRP A 339 -31.41 -9.63 -5.01
CA TRP A 339 -30.50 -8.52 -4.72
C TRP A 339 -31.04 -7.15 -5.17
N GLY A 340 -32.32 -7.06 -5.53
CA GLY A 340 -33.01 -5.79 -5.74
C GLY A 340 -32.71 -5.09 -7.06
N PHE A 341 -32.36 -5.82 -8.11
CA PHE A 341 -32.36 -5.32 -9.49
C PHE A 341 -33.78 -5.41 -10.08
N CYS A 342 -34.15 -4.45 -10.92
CA CYS A 342 -35.49 -4.39 -11.51
C CYS A 342 -35.77 -5.57 -12.47
N ASP A 343 -34.75 -6.02 -13.19
CA ASP A 343 -34.85 -7.13 -14.12
C ASP A 343 -33.45 -7.72 -14.41
N ALA A 344 -33.45 -8.91 -15.03
CA ALA A 344 -32.23 -9.63 -15.39
C ALA A 344 -31.40 -8.92 -16.47
N ALA A 345 -32.02 -8.11 -17.34
CA ALA A 345 -31.32 -7.40 -18.40
C ALA A 345 -30.52 -6.22 -17.84
N TYR A 346 -31.08 -5.49 -16.87
CA TYR A 346 -30.40 -4.43 -16.13
C TYR A 346 -29.26 -4.99 -15.29
N LEU A 347 -29.47 -6.10 -14.57
CA LEU A 347 -28.39 -6.83 -13.91
C LEU A 347 -27.29 -7.19 -14.91
N GLY A 348 -27.64 -7.81 -16.03
CA GLY A 348 -26.67 -8.25 -17.04
C GLY A 348 -25.83 -7.10 -17.61
N ARG A 349 -26.42 -5.94 -17.88
CA ARG A 349 -25.68 -4.74 -18.32
C ARG A 349 -24.73 -4.23 -17.23
N ALA A 350 -25.24 -4.00 -16.02
CA ALA A 350 -24.44 -3.48 -14.91
C ALA A 350 -23.30 -4.45 -14.51
N PHE A 351 -23.56 -5.75 -14.56
CA PHE A 351 -22.57 -6.78 -14.28
C PHE A 351 -21.48 -6.81 -15.35
N ARG A 352 -21.84 -6.72 -16.64
CA ARG A 352 -20.85 -6.63 -17.73
C ARG A 352 -20.02 -5.35 -17.65
N GLU A 353 -20.63 -4.22 -17.31
CA GLU A 353 -19.90 -2.96 -17.10
C GLU A 353 -18.86 -3.07 -15.97
N THR A 354 -19.15 -3.85 -14.94
CA THR A 354 -18.31 -3.96 -13.74
C THR A 354 -17.26 -5.07 -13.84
N TYR A 355 -17.62 -6.22 -14.42
CA TYR A 355 -16.78 -7.43 -14.47
C TYR A 355 -16.31 -7.81 -15.88
N GLY A 356 -16.68 -7.04 -16.90
CA GLY A 356 -16.29 -7.29 -18.30
C GLY A 356 -17.00 -8.46 -18.99
N MET A 357 -17.87 -9.20 -18.30
CA MET A 357 -18.55 -10.39 -18.80
C MET A 357 -19.98 -10.51 -18.26
N THR A 358 -20.82 -11.39 -18.83
CA THR A 358 -22.19 -11.56 -18.31
C THR A 358 -22.20 -12.36 -17.01
N PRO A 359 -23.28 -12.26 -16.19
CA PRO A 359 -23.47 -13.15 -15.05
C PRO A 359 -23.39 -14.64 -15.41
N GLY A 360 -23.88 -15.01 -16.60
CA GLY A 360 -23.83 -16.39 -17.11
C GLY A 360 -22.41 -16.83 -17.45
N ASP A 361 -21.64 -16.01 -18.15
CA ASP A 361 -20.23 -16.31 -18.47
C ASP A 361 -19.40 -16.39 -17.18
N TYR A 362 -19.65 -15.46 -16.25
CA TYR A 362 -18.98 -15.42 -14.95
C TYR A 362 -19.25 -16.70 -14.14
N HIS A 363 -20.49 -17.19 -14.17
CA HIS A 363 -20.88 -18.46 -13.56
C HIS A 363 -20.17 -19.65 -14.24
N ALA A 364 -20.23 -19.75 -15.57
CA ALA A 364 -19.61 -20.82 -16.32
C ALA A 364 -18.10 -20.91 -16.07
N MET A 365 -17.40 -19.76 -16.01
CA MET A 365 -15.98 -19.68 -15.71
C MET A 365 -15.62 -20.25 -14.33
N HIS A 366 -16.47 -20.02 -13.32
CA HIS A 366 -16.24 -20.45 -11.94
C HIS A 366 -16.78 -21.85 -11.62
N VAL A 367 -17.73 -22.36 -12.41
CA VAL A 367 -18.23 -23.75 -12.29
C VAL A 367 -17.36 -24.73 -13.08
N ALA A 368 -16.73 -24.31 -14.17
CA ALA A 368 -15.83 -25.16 -14.98
C ALA A 368 -14.45 -25.43 -14.36
N HIS A 369 -14.13 -24.80 -13.22
CA HIS A 369 -12.92 -25.09 -12.44
C HIS A 369 -13.32 -25.54 -11.03
N PRO A 370 -13.64 -26.84 -10.81
CA PRO A 370 -13.59 -27.36 -9.46
C PRO A 370 -12.14 -27.20 -9.00
N ARG A 371 -11.95 -26.45 -7.91
CA ARG A 371 -10.65 -26.33 -7.23
C ARG A 371 -10.09 -27.74 -7.03
N LEU A 372 -8.99 -28.05 -7.72
CA LEU A 372 -8.08 -29.12 -7.35
C LEU A 372 -7.21 -28.63 -6.19
#